data_AF-A0A7S2BVJ2-F1
#
_entry.id   AF-A0A7S2BVJ2-F1
#
_cell.length_a   1.000
_cell.length_b   1.000
_cell.length_c   1.000
_cell.angle_alpha   90.00
_cell.angle_beta   90.00
_cell.angle_gamma   90.00
#
_symmetry.space_group_name_H-M   'P 1'
#
loop_
_entity.id
_entity.type
_entity.pdbx_description
1 polymer ?
#
loop_
_entity_poly.entity_id
_entity_poly.type
_entity_poly.pdbx_seq_one_letter_code
_entity_poly.pdbx_strand_id
1 'polypeptide(L)'
;SFAIEIDKNNTKARLRLATAWIEMGDDESCATEVRRLLSCDEGECFANSAKELLHRVDDVRKTNALAVCPSGGILRCVVCKKRSVRIACGDCGKEGYCSIHCAENHWVHGGHAGVCMGGVQSRWLRDWATADSMPIMENSSLTQLSRALGVL
;
A
#
# COMPACT_ATOMS: atom_id res chain seq x y z
N SER A 1 -15.26 -9.88 -14.63
CA SER A 1 -14.67 -10.99 -15.40
C SER A 1 -15.75 -12.03 -15.65
N PHE A 2 -16.34 -12.07 -16.85
CA PHE A 2 -17.44 -12.98 -17.20
C PHE A 2 -17.07 -14.47 -17.09
N ALA A 3 -15.78 -14.82 -17.23
CA ALA A 3 -15.34 -16.22 -17.21
C ALA A 3 -15.52 -16.93 -15.85
N ILE A 4 -15.48 -16.20 -14.74
CA ILE A 4 -15.65 -16.76 -13.38
C ILE A 4 -17.13 -17.00 -13.07
N GLU A 5 -18.03 -16.24 -13.69
CA GLU A 5 -19.48 -16.46 -13.57
C GLU A 5 -19.93 -17.72 -14.31
N ILE A 6 -19.24 -18.07 -15.40
CA ILE A 6 -19.50 -19.26 -16.20
C ILE A 6 -18.93 -20.51 -15.51
N ASP A 7 -17.73 -20.42 -14.95
CA ASP A 7 -17.11 -21.49 -14.19
C ASP A 7 -16.34 -20.94 -12.98
N LYS A 8 -16.91 -21.18 -11.80
CA LYS A 8 -16.37 -20.73 -10.50
C LYS A 8 -15.07 -21.43 -10.13
N ASN A 9 -14.77 -22.58 -10.73
CA ASN A 9 -13.59 -23.37 -10.45
C ASN A 9 -12.47 -23.18 -11.49
N ASN A 10 -12.67 -22.29 -12.48
CA ASN A 10 -11.67 -22.03 -13.51
C ASN A 10 -10.39 -21.40 -12.91
N THR A 11 -9.41 -22.25 -12.61
CA THR A 11 -8.16 -21.89 -11.93
C THR A 11 -7.39 -20.80 -12.68
N LYS A 12 -7.38 -20.85 -14.02
CA LYS A 12 -6.74 -19.83 -14.87
C LYS A 12 -7.42 -18.46 -14.78
N ALA A 13 -8.75 -18.41 -14.79
CA ALA A 13 -9.49 -17.16 -14.69
C ALA A 13 -9.30 -16.50 -13.32
N ARG A 14 -9.28 -17.31 -12.25
CA ARG A 14 -9.05 -16.85 -10.88
C ARG A 14 -7.61 -16.34 -10.68
N LEU A 15 -6.61 -17.01 -11.26
CA LEU A 15 -5.22 -16.54 -11.21
C LEU A 15 -5.09 -15.17 -11.88
N ARG A 16 -5.69 -14.98 -13.06
CA ARG A 16 -5.73 -13.68 -13.75
C ARG A 16 -6.42 -12.60 -12.93
N LEU A 17 -7.50 -12.95 -12.24
CA LEU A 17 -8.20 -12.02 -11.35
C LEU A 17 -7.30 -11.61 -10.18
N ALA A 18 -6.62 -12.56 -9.53
CA ALA A 18 -5.68 -12.27 -8.45
C ALA A 18 -4.54 -11.33 -8.91
N THR A 19 -3.97 -11.58 -10.09
CA THR A 19 -2.97 -10.66 -10.68
C THR A 19 -3.54 -9.27 -10.91
N ALA A 20 -4.75 -9.14 -11.44
CA ALA A 20 -5.37 -7.83 -11.61
C ALA A 20 -5.55 -7.09 -10.27
N TRP A 21 -5.91 -7.80 -9.19
CA TRP A 21 -6.03 -7.21 -7.86
C TRP A 21 -4.69 -6.68 -7.35
N ILE A 22 -3.58 -7.39 -7.57
CA ILE A 22 -2.26 -6.91 -7.12
C ILE A 22 -1.83 -5.66 -7.90
N GLU A 23 -2.12 -5.59 -9.21
CA GLU A 23 -1.85 -4.42 -10.05
C GLU A 23 -2.71 -3.21 -9.66
N MET A 24 -3.94 -3.43 -9.21
CA MET A 24 -4.80 -2.39 -8.62
C MET A 24 -4.41 -2.02 -7.18
N GLY A 25 -3.43 -2.72 -6.60
CA GLY A 25 -3.00 -2.53 -5.22
C GLY A 25 -4.04 -2.96 -4.19
N ASP A 26 -4.90 -3.93 -4.50
CA ASP A 26 -5.79 -4.58 -3.54
C ASP A 26 -5.20 -5.95 -3.14
N ASP A 27 -4.20 -5.90 -2.25
CA ASP A 27 -3.47 -7.08 -1.79
C ASP A 27 -4.34 -8.02 -0.94
N GLU A 28 -5.40 -7.52 -0.30
CA GLU A 28 -6.34 -8.32 0.49
C GLU A 28 -7.24 -9.18 -0.39
N SER A 29 -7.82 -8.57 -1.43
CA SER A 29 -8.60 -9.30 -2.44
C SER A 29 -7.73 -10.31 -3.18
N CYS A 30 -6.49 -9.94 -3.54
CA CYS A 30 -5.51 -10.85 -4.14
C CYS A 30 -5.22 -12.05 -3.22
N ALA A 31 -4.83 -11.82 -1.96
CA ALA A 31 -4.50 -12.89 -1.02
C ALA A 31 -5.67 -13.86 -0.79
N THR A 32 -6.89 -13.32 -0.69
CA THR A 32 -8.09 -14.12 -0.49
C THR A 32 -8.33 -15.05 -1.68
N GLU A 33 -8.16 -14.56 -2.90
CA GLU A 33 -8.38 -15.34 -4.10
C GLU A 33 -7.27 -16.38 -4.34
N VAL A 34 -6.01 -16.03 -4.05
CA VAL A 34 -4.88 -16.97 -4.10
C VAL A 34 -5.02 -18.10 -3.08
N ARG A 35 -5.46 -17.81 -1.85
CA ARG A 35 -5.72 -18.86 -0.85
C ARG A 35 -6.80 -19.82 -1.30
N ARG A 36 -7.87 -19.32 -1.92
CA ARG A 36 -8.92 -20.17 -2.48
C ARG A 36 -8.43 -21.04 -3.64
N LEU A 37 -7.52 -20.53 -4.48
CA LEU A 37 -6.88 -21.33 -5.54
C LEU A 37 -6.07 -22.49 -4.96
N LEU A 38 -5.30 -22.23 -3.90
CA LEU A 38 -4.46 -23.25 -3.25
C LEU A 38 -5.27 -24.30 -2.48
N SER A 39 -6.53 -24.02 -2.15
CA SER A 39 -7.43 -24.99 -1.51
C SER A 39 -8.21 -25.88 -2.48
N CYS A 40 -8.11 -25.65 -3.79
CA CYS A 40 -8.76 -26.48 -4.80
C CYS A 40 -7.83 -27.62 -5.25
N ASP A 41 -8.31 -28.87 -5.20
CA ASP A 41 -7.52 -30.07 -5.56
C ASP A 41 -7.06 -30.07 -7.04
N GLU A 42 -7.79 -29.39 -7.93
CA GLU A 42 -7.42 -29.23 -9.35
C GLU A 42 -6.29 -28.18 -9.58
N GLY A 43 -5.79 -27.57 -8.50
CA GLY A 43 -4.87 -26.43 -8.54
C GLY A 43 -3.40 -26.77 -8.80
N GLU A 44 -3.00 -28.03 -8.91
CA GLU A 44 -1.58 -28.42 -9.02
C GLU A 44 -0.85 -27.72 -10.17
N CYS A 45 -1.51 -27.54 -11.32
CA CYS A 45 -0.92 -26.91 -12.50
C CYS A 45 -0.54 -25.43 -12.28
N PHE A 46 -1.19 -24.75 -11.33
CA PHE A 46 -0.97 -23.33 -11.04
C PHE A 46 -0.47 -23.07 -9.62
N ALA A 47 -0.20 -24.13 -8.83
CA ALA A 47 0.21 -24.01 -7.44
C ALA A 47 1.49 -23.18 -7.27
N ASN A 48 2.45 -23.33 -8.19
CA ASN A 48 3.69 -22.55 -8.16
C ASN A 48 3.44 -21.07 -8.43
N SER A 49 2.66 -20.73 -9.47
CA SER A 49 2.30 -19.34 -9.77
C SER A 49 1.45 -18.70 -8.66
N ALA A 50 0.57 -19.46 -8.03
CA ALA A 50 -0.22 -19.01 -6.89
C ALA A 50 0.66 -18.73 -5.66
N LYS A 51 1.63 -19.61 -5.35
CA LYS A 51 2.61 -19.38 -4.28
C LYS A 51 3.48 -18.15 -4.55
N GLU A 52 3.94 -17.97 -5.78
CA GLU A 52 4.71 -16.80 -6.19
C GLU A 52 3.92 -15.49 -6.00
N LEU A 53 2.66 -15.47 -6.42
CA LEU A 53 1.74 -14.34 -6.18
C LEU A 53 1.54 -14.06 -4.70
N LEU A 54 1.42 -15.11 -3.86
CA LEU A 54 1.29 -14.93 -2.41
C LEU A 54 2.54 -14.30 -1.81
N HIS A 55 3.73 -14.74 -2.23
CA HIS A 55 5.00 -14.12 -1.84
C HIS A 55 5.05 -12.65 -2.26
N ARG A 56 4.64 -12.32 -3.49
CA ARG A 56 4.54 -10.93 -3.96
C ARG A 56 3.59 -10.10 -3.11
N VAL A 57 2.45 -10.66 -2.69
CA VAL A 57 1.52 -9.99 -1.77
C VAL A 57 2.20 -9.72 -0.42
N ASP A 58 2.90 -10.70 0.14
CA ASP A 58 3.59 -10.54 1.42
C ASP A 58 4.73 -9.52 1.34
N ASP A 59 5.46 -9.47 0.23
CA ASP A 59 6.50 -8.46 0.01
C ASP A 59 5.89 -7.06 -0.13
N VAL A 60 4.80 -6.91 -0.90
CA VAL A 60 4.03 -5.65 -0.97
C VAL A 60 3.50 -5.25 0.40
N ARG A 61 3.09 -6.22 1.23
CA ARG A 61 2.65 -5.94 2.61
C ARG A 61 3.79 -5.52 3.50
N LYS A 62 4.97 -6.13 3.40
CA LYS A 62 6.16 -5.75 4.17
C LYS A 62 6.65 -4.37 3.78
N THR A 63 6.73 -4.06 2.48
CA THR A 63 7.10 -2.73 2.01
C THR A 63 6.09 -1.67 2.46
N ASN A 64 4.79 -1.97 2.37
CA ASN A 64 3.74 -1.09 2.90
C ASN A 64 3.77 -0.98 4.43
N ALA A 65 4.10 -2.06 5.14
CA ALA A 65 4.21 -2.07 6.60
C ALA A 65 5.45 -1.33 7.09
N LEU A 66 6.43 -1.03 6.24
CA LEU A 66 7.53 -0.12 6.57
C LEU A 66 7.14 1.36 6.43
N ALA A 67 5.98 1.66 5.81
CA ALA A 67 5.38 2.98 5.81
C ALA A 67 4.53 3.24 7.08
N VAL A 68 4.98 2.76 8.26
CA VAL A 68 4.36 3.11 9.54
C VAL A 68 4.66 4.57 9.85
N CYS A 69 3.64 5.31 10.28
CA CYS A 69 3.85 6.62 10.88
C CYS A 69 4.90 6.52 12.01
N PRO A 70 5.84 7.47 12.14
CA PRO A 70 6.79 7.50 13.26
C PRO A 70 6.12 7.52 14.65
N SER A 71 4.81 7.78 14.73
CA SER A 71 3.99 7.72 15.94
C SER A 71 3.47 6.32 16.31
N GLY A 72 3.78 5.26 15.54
CA GLY A 72 3.53 3.87 15.93
C GLY A 72 2.08 3.38 15.82
N GLY A 73 1.16 4.17 15.26
CA GLY A 73 -0.24 3.79 15.05
C GLY A 73 -0.50 3.13 13.69
N ILE A 74 -1.46 2.18 13.64
CA ILE A 74 -2.02 1.68 12.37
C ILE A 74 -2.76 2.85 11.70
N LEU A 75 -2.16 3.44 10.66
CA LEU A 75 -2.81 4.50 9.91
C LEU A 75 -3.96 3.91 9.07
N ARG A 76 -5.15 4.51 9.21
CA ARG A 76 -6.29 4.30 8.31
C ARG A 76 -6.36 5.47 7.35
N CYS A 77 -6.75 5.20 6.11
CA CYS A 77 -6.96 6.25 5.13
C CYS A 77 -8.00 7.24 5.66
N VAL A 78 -7.65 8.52 5.72
CA VAL A 78 -8.53 9.54 6.33
C VAL A 78 -9.82 9.70 5.53
N VAL A 79 -9.76 9.45 4.21
CA VAL A 79 -10.90 9.54 3.30
C VAL A 79 -11.75 8.27 3.34
N CYS A 80 -11.20 7.12 2.93
CA CYS A 80 -11.98 5.90 2.73
C CYS A 80 -11.97 4.93 3.92
N LYS A 81 -11.25 5.26 5.00
CA LYS A 81 -11.12 4.48 6.25
C LYS A 81 -10.50 3.08 6.13
N LYS A 82 -10.04 2.69 4.93
CA LYS A 82 -9.31 1.42 4.70
C LYS A 82 -7.99 1.39 5.48
N ARG A 83 -7.61 0.21 5.99
CA ARG A 83 -6.32 -0.04 6.69
C ARG A 83 -5.17 -0.29 5.70
N SER A 84 -5.08 0.54 4.67
CA SER A 84 -4.10 0.41 3.60
C SER A 84 -3.42 1.74 3.36
N VAL A 85 -2.99 2.43 4.42
CA VAL A 85 -2.26 3.68 4.26
C VAL A 85 -0.90 3.39 3.65
N ARG A 86 -0.66 4.00 2.50
CA ARG A 86 0.58 3.90 1.72
C ARG A 86 1.24 5.27 1.54
N ILE A 87 0.52 6.33 1.88
CA ILE A 87 0.91 7.71 1.63
C ILE A 87 0.67 8.49 2.91
N ALA A 88 1.69 9.18 3.40
CA ALA A 88 1.51 10.22 4.41
C ALA A 88 1.64 11.60 3.76
N CYS A 89 1.02 12.62 4.35
CA CYS A 89 1.33 13.99 3.97
C CYS A 89 2.83 14.26 4.18
N GLY A 90 3.56 14.66 3.13
CA GLY A 90 5.00 14.90 3.20
C GLY A 90 5.41 16.03 4.15
N ASP A 91 4.53 17.02 4.35
CA ASP A 91 4.85 18.17 5.20
C ASP A 91 4.52 17.94 6.67
N CYS A 92 3.30 17.46 6.96
CA CYS A 92 2.87 17.29 8.34
C CYS A 92 3.08 15.87 8.88
N GLY A 93 3.15 14.85 8.03
CA GLY A 93 3.26 13.44 8.41
C GLY A 93 2.07 12.88 9.22
N LYS A 94 1.07 13.70 9.55
CA LYS A 94 -0.02 13.36 10.48
C LYS A 94 -1.15 12.57 9.84
N GLU A 95 -1.41 12.83 8.56
CA GLU A 95 -2.54 12.23 7.83
C GLU A 95 -2.06 11.16 6.86
N GLY A 96 -2.80 10.05 6.80
CA GLY A 96 -2.51 8.88 5.98
C GLY A 96 -3.56 8.62 4.90
N TYR A 97 -3.14 8.20 3.72
CA TYR A 97 -3.99 7.92 2.55
C TYR A 97 -3.63 6.58 1.91
N CYS A 98 -4.62 5.89 1.35
CA CYS A 98 -4.41 4.64 0.64
C CYS A 98 -4.06 4.79 -0.84
N SER A 99 -4.28 5.97 -1.40
CA SER A 99 -4.01 6.29 -2.81
C SER A 99 -3.85 7.79 -2.99
N ILE A 100 -3.21 8.19 -4.10
CA ILE A 100 -3.09 9.60 -4.50
C ILE A 100 -4.48 10.24 -4.58
N HIS A 101 -5.44 9.54 -5.17
CA HIS A 101 -6.81 10.04 -5.29
C HIS A 101 -7.44 10.38 -3.93
N CYS A 102 -7.21 9.54 -2.89
CA CYS A 102 -7.64 9.87 -1.54
C CYS A 102 -6.90 11.09 -0.96
N ALA A 103 -5.59 11.22 -1.23
CA ALA A 103 -4.83 12.38 -0.79
C ALA A 103 -5.33 13.68 -1.45
N GLU A 104 -5.52 13.68 -2.78
CA GLU A 104 -6.05 14.82 -3.54
C GLU A 104 -7.46 15.20 -3.10
N ASN A 105 -8.35 14.21 -2.95
CA ASN A 105 -9.71 14.46 -2.48
C ASN A 105 -9.71 15.07 -1.06
N HIS A 106 -8.87 14.58 -0.15
CA HIS A 106 -8.75 15.18 1.18
C HIS A 106 -8.13 16.58 1.14
N TRP A 107 -7.17 16.81 0.24
CA TRP A 107 -6.54 18.11 0.03
C TRP A 107 -7.55 19.15 -0.45
N VAL A 108 -8.31 18.82 -1.50
CA VAL A 108 -9.24 19.76 -2.15
C VAL A 108 -10.56 19.88 -1.39
N HIS A 109 -11.13 18.77 -0.94
CA HIS A 109 -12.48 18.73 -0.38
C HIS A 109 -12.51 18.40 1.13
N GLY A 110 -11.47 17.75 1.65
CA GLY A 110 -11.41 17.30 3.04
C GLY A 110 -10.89 18.31 4.04
N GLY A 111 -10.51 19.52 3.60
CA GLY A 111 -10.03 20.60 4.47
C GLY A 111 -8.57 20.49 4.88
N HIS A 112 -7.83 19.47 4.42
CA HIS A 112 -6.41 19.31 4.76
C HIS A 112 -5.56 20.52 4.31
N ALA A 113 -5.87 21.10 3.15
CA ALA A 113 -5.20 22.30 2.64
C ALA A 113 -5.32 23.52 3.59
N GLY A 114 -6.38 23.59 4.41
CA GLY A 114 -6.60 24.69 5.34
C GLY A 114 -5.86 24.55 6.67
N VAL A 115 -5.38 23.35 7.00
CA VAL A 115 -4.73 23.05 8.29
C VAL A 115 -3.29 22.60 8.16
N CYS A 116 -2.86 22.19 6.96
CA CYS A 116 -1.48 21.81 6.70
C CYS A 116 -0.59 23.07 6.68
N MET A 117 0.36 23.14 7.62
CA MET A 117 1.35 24.23 7.68
C MET A 117 2.40 24.14 6.56
N GLY A 118 2.45 23.02 5.82
CA GLY A 118 3.21 22.87 4.58
C GLY A 118 2.52 23.60 3.44
N GLY A 119 2.69 24.92 3.40
CA GLY A 119 2.07 25.75 2.38
C GLY A 119 2.78 25.62 1.04
N VAL A 120 2.47 24.61 0.23
CA VAL A 120 2.18 24.71 -1.22
C VAL A 120 1.51 23.39 -1.64
N GLN A 121 0.43 23.47 -2.44
CA GLN A 121 -0.05 22.33 -3.23
C GLN A 121 1.14 21.58 -3.89
N SER A 122 1.06 20.25 -3.91
CA SER A 122 1.56 19.42 -5.01
C SER A 122 3.09 19.27 -5.20
N ARG A 123 3.92 19.36 -4.15
CA ARG A 123 5.25 18.70 -4.25
C ARG A 123 5.11 17.17 -4.21
N TRP A 124 4.19 16.65 -3.40
CA TRP A 124 3.94 15.20 -3.28
C TRP A 124 3.47 14.53 -4.58
N LEU A 125 2.74 15.21 -5.47
CA LEU A 125 2.33 14.62 -6.77
C LEU A 125 3.51 14.43 -7.73
N ARG A 126 4.53 15.31 -7.66
CA ARG A 126 5.70 15.27 -8.53
C ARG A 126 6.70 14.21 -8.11
N ASP A 127 6.98 14.13 -6.81
CA ASP A 127 7.98 13.18 -6.30
C ASP A 127 7.44 11.72 -6.28
N TRP A 128 6.12 11.54 -6.25
CA TRP A 128 5.49 10.20 -6.34
C TRP A 128 5.37 9.65 -7.75
N ALA A 129 5.20 10.49 -8.78
CA ALA A 129 5.24 10.03 -10.17
C ALA A 129 6.61 9.41 -10.53
N THR A 130 7.64 9.72 -9.75
CA THR A 130 9.00 9.15 -9.84
C THR A 130 9.28 8.02 -8.83
N ALA A 131 8.31 7.60 -8.01
CA ALA A 131 8.50 6.71 -6.86
C ALA A 131 8.54 5.20 -7.17
N ASP A 132 9.09 4.79 -8.33
CA ASP A 132 9.83 3.51 -8.39
C ASP A 132 11.12 3.57 -7.53
N SER A 133 11.43 4.74 -6.95
CA SER A 133 12.55 4.99 -6.05
C SER A 133 12.07 5.71 -4.79
N MET A 134 11.55 4.99 -3.80
CA MET A 134 11.43 5.58 -2.45
C MET A 134 12.84 5.78 -1.89
N PRO A 135 13.22 6.98 -1.41
CA PRO A 135 14.26 7.05 -0.40
C PRO A 135 13.69 6.40 0.86
N ILE A 136 14.35 5.34 1.31
CA ILE A 136 14.21 4.88 2.69
C ILE A 136 14.38 6.13 3.55
N MET A 137 13.37 6.51 4.33
CA MET A 137 13.56 7.55 5.34
C MET A 137 14.54 6.97 6.36
N GLU A 138 15.84 7.18 6.14
CA GLU A 138 16.82 6.99 7.19
C GLU A 138 16.38 7.89 8.34
N ASN A 139 16.19 7.27 9.51
CA ASN A 139 15.89 7.90 10.79
C ASN A 139 16.97 8.93 11.16
N SER A 140 16.95 10.08 10.50
CA SER A 140 17.85 11.21 10.74
C SER A 140 17.59 11.87 12.09
N SER A 141 16.50 11.51 12.77
CA SER A 141 16.19 11.93 14.14
C SER A 141 16.92 11.11 15.21
N LEU A 142 17.21 9.81 15.01
CA LEU A 142 17.92 9.00 16.03
C LEU A 142 19.44 9.21 15.99
N THR A 143 20.01 9.41 14.80
CA THR A 143 21.46 9.64 14.64
C THR A 143 21.89 11.05 15.05
N GLN A 144 20.99 12.04 14.99
CA GLN A 144 21.26 13.38 15.52
C GLN A 144 21.12 13.42 17.04
N LEU A 145 20.17 12.68 17.63
CA LEU A 145 20.05 12.55 19.08
C LEU A 145 21.24 11.81 19.71
N SER A 146 21.77 10.76 19.08
CA SER A 146 22.94 10.05 19.62
C SER A 146 24.22 10.89 19.60
N ARG A 147 24.41 11.76 18.59
CA ARG A 147 25.51 12.74 18.55
C ARG A 147 25.33 13.90 19.52
N ALA A 148 24.09 14.35 19.74
CA ALA A 148 23.80 15.40 20.72
C ALA A 148 23.91 14.92 22.18
N LEU A 149 23.71 13.62 22.42
CA LEU A 149 23.78 12.99 23.75
C LEU A 149 25.15 12.35 24.05
N GLY A 150 26.10 12.37 23.12
CA GLY A 150 27.47 11.88 23.34
C GLY A 150 27.58 10.39 23.68
N VAL A 151 26.73 9.54 23.08
CA VAL A 151 26.70 8.08 23.35
C VAL A 151 27.48 7.27 22.28
N LEU A 152 28.33 7.92 21.49
CA LEU A 152 29.36 7.28 20.67
C LEU A 152 30.68 8.02 20.82
#